data_AF-A0A7V9FMJ0-F1
#
_entry.id   AF-A0A7V9FMJ0-F1
#
_cell.length_a   1.000
_cell.length_b   1.000
_cell.length_c   1.000
_cell.angle_alpha   90.00
_cell.angle_beta   90.00
_cell.angle_gamma   90.00
#
_symmetry.space_group_name_H-M   'P 1'
#
loop_
_entity.id
_entity.type
_entity.pdbx_description
1 polymer ?
#
loop_
_entity_poly.entity_id
_entity_poly.type
_entity_poly.pdbx_seq_one_letter_code
_entity_poly.pdbx_strand_id
1 'polypeptide(L)' 'MSNRDVELAVDQLAEAHSGEAFAEAVRRYSATLGEDDREQLKAVLLERARLLEDAVDERFRERGWMRRAFNLLE' A
#
# COMPACT_ATOMS: atom_id res chain seq x y z
N MET A 1 -18.04 9.72 -3.88
CA MET A 1 -17.45 10.24 -2.61
C MET A 1 -16.40 11.30 -2.92
N SER A 2 -15.77 11.94 -1.93
CA SER A 2 -14.52 12.69 -2.18
C SER A 2 -13.32 11.74 -2.21
N ASN A 3 -12.28 12.06 -2.98
CA ASN A 3 -11.03 11.28 -3.02
C ASN A 3 -10.44 11.10 -1.60
N ARG A 4 -10.51 12.16 -0.79
CA ARG A 4 -10.08 12.13 0.62
C ARG A 4 -10.84 11.11 1.48
N ASP A 5 -12.11 10.83 1.17
CA ASP A 5 -12.90 9.84 1.92
C ASP A 5 -12.42 8.41 1.59
N VAL A 6 -12.03 8.17 0.33
CA VAL A 6 -11.47 6.90 -0.13
C VAL A 6 -10.09 6.67 0.50
N GLU A 7 -9.23 7.69 0.53
CA GLU A 7 -7.93 7.64 1.22
C GLU A 7 -8.09 7.33 2.70
N LEU A 8 -8.97 8.04 3.41
CA LEU A 8 -9.20 7.85 4.83
C LEU A 8 -9.75 6.44 5.14
N ALA A 9 -10.56 5.88 4.26
CA ALA A 9 -11.05 4.52 4.40
C ALA A 9 -9.93 3.49 4.20
N VAL A 10 -9.06 3.68 3.20
CA VAL A 10 -7.91 2.80 2.97
C VAL A 10 -6.95 2.85 4.17
N ASP A 11 -6.68 4.05 4.70
CA ASP A 11 -5.82 4.22 5.88
C ASP A 11 -6.40 3.48 7.11
N GLN A 12 -7.71 3.62 7.38
CA GLN A 12 -8.37 2.87 8.46
C GLN A 12 -8.33 1.35 8.25
N LEU A 13 -8.52 0.88 7.01
CA LEU A 13 -8.42 -0.54 6.69
C LEU A 13 -7.00 -1.06 6.90
N ALA A 14 -5.97 -0.27 6.58
CA ALA A 14 -4.57 -0.64 6.76
C ALA A 14 -4.12 -0.60 8.23
N GLU A 15 -4.73 0.25 9.06
CA GLU A 15 -4.52 0.23 10.51
C GLU A 15 -5.17 -1.01 11.16
N ALA A 16 -6.37 -1.39 10.69
CA ALA A 16 -7.13 -2.50 11.27
C ALA A 16 -6.70 -3.89 10.77
N HIS A 17 -6.14 -3.98 9.55
CA HIS A 17 -5.85 -5.24 8.88
C HIS A 17 -4.51 -5.21 8.16
N SER A 18 -3.91 -6.38 8.00
CA SER A 18 -2.67 -6.56 7.25
C SER A 18 -2.72 -7.79 6.34
N GLY A 19 -1.84 -7.82 5.33
CA GLY A 19 -1.71 -8.94 4.41
C GLY A 19 -3.03 -9.33 3.73
N GLU A 20 -3.40 -10.61 3.83
CA GLU A 20 -4.60 -11.15 3.19
C GLU A 20 -5.90 -10.58 3.78
N ALA A 21 -5.94 -10.32 5.09
CA ALA A 21 -7.10 -9.73 5.74
C ALA A 21 -7.36 -8.30 5.24
N PHE A 22 -6.30 -7.52 4.99
CA PHE A 22 -6.42 -6.19 4.38
C PHE A 22 -6.97 -6.29 2.95
N ALA A 23 -6.43 -7.19 2.14
CA ALA A 23 -6.91 -7.40 0.77
C ALA A 23 -8.39 -7.80 0.75
N GLU A 24 -8.85 -8.61 1.70
CA GLU A 24 -10.26 -8.98 1.81
C GLU A 24 -11.15 -7.83 2.27
N ALA A 25 -10.68 -7.02 3.23
CA ALA A 25 -11.42 -5.85 3.70
C ALA A 25 -11.56 -4.78 2.60
N VAL A 26 -10.49 -4.55 1.81
CA VAL A 26 -10.53 -3.70 0.61
C VAL A 26 -11.51 -4.24 -0.44
N ARG A 27 -11.54 -5.56 -0.67
CA ARG A 27 -12.53 -6.16 -1.59
C ARG A 27 -13.95 -5.91 -1.12
N ARG A 28 -14.25 -6.14 0.16
CA ARG A 28 -15.58 -5.85 0.75
C ARG A 28 -15.95 -4.38 0.61
N TYR A 29 -15.01 -3.48 0.89
CA TYR A 29 -15.21 -2.04 0.74
C TYR A 29 -15.47 -1.64 -0.72
N SER A 30 -14.71 -2.18 -1.68
CA SER A 30 -14.93 -1.89 -3.10
C SER A 30 -16.32 -2.31 -3.59
N ALA A 31 -16.90 -3.37 -3.02
CA ALA A 31 -18.24 -3.84 -3.35
C ALA A 31 -19.34 -2.84 -2.97
N THR A 32 -19.10 -1.98 -1.97
CA THR A 32 -20.06 -0.94 -1.56
C THR A 32 -19.93 0.36 -2.36
N LEU A 33 -18.89 0.48 -3.19
CA LEU A 33 -18.61 1.67 -3.99
C LEU A 33 -19.23 1.57 -5.40
N GLY A 34 -19.58 2.73 -5.96
CA GLY A 34 -19.89 2.89 -7.38
C GLY A 34 -18.64 2.81 -8.27
N GLU A 35 -18.82 2.76 -9.58
CA GLU A 35 -17.73 2.55 -10.56
C GLU A 35 -16.62 3.61 -10.45
N ASP A 36 -16.99 4.90 -10.45
CA ASP A 36 -16.04 6.02 -10.31
C ASP A 36 -15.22 5.95 -9.01
N ASP A 37 -15.89 5.62 -7.90
CA ASP A 37 -15.25 5.52 -6.58
C ASP A 37 -14.33 4.29 -6.48
N ARG A 38 -14.61 3.20 -7.23
CA ARG A 38 -13.72 2.03 -7.33
C ARG A 38 -12.45 2.35 -8.11
N GLU A 39 -12.56 3.15 -9.17
CA GLU A 39 -11.38 3.62 -9.91
C GLU A 39 -10.49 4.50 -9.03
N GLN A 40 -11.08 5.38 -8.23
CA GLN A 40 -10.35 6.17 -7.24
C GLN A 40 -9.68 5.27 -6.19
N LEU A 41 -10.38 4.28 -5.65
CA LEU A 41 -9.80 3.30 -4.70
C LEU A 41 -8.59 2.58 -5.30
N LYS A 42 -8.67 2.17 -6.57
CA LYS A 42 -7.56 1.53 -7.28
C LYS A 42 -6.36 2.48 -7.42
N ALA A 43 -6.59 3.74 -7.75
CA ALA A 43 -5.53 4.74 -7.85
C ALA A 43 -4.82 4.95 -6.49
N VAL A 44 -5.59 5.10 -5.41
CA VAL A 44 -5.07 5.26 -4.04
C VAL A 44 -4.23 4.04 -3.63
N LEU A 45 -4.72 2.82 -3.87
CA LEU A 45 -3.98 1.60 -3.51
C LEU A 45 -2.66 1.48 -4.28
N LEU A 46 -2.64 1.85 -5.57
CA LEU A 46 -1.42 1.86 -6.38
C LEU A 46 -0.41 2.90 -5.88
N GLU A 47 -0.88 4.10 -5.55
CA GLU A 47 -0.04 5.15 -4.99
C GLU A 47 0.59 4.73 -3.66
N ARG A 48 -0.20 4.15 -2.74
CA ARG A 48 0.30 3.69 -1.44
C ARG A 48 1.23 2.50 -1.56
N ALA A 49 1.00 1.58 -2.50
CA ALA A 49 1.92 0.48 -2.77
C ALA A 49 3.30 1.00 -3.23
N ARG A 50 3.32 2.03 -4.08
CA ARG A 50 4.56 2.67 -4.53
C ARG A 50 5.30 3.35 -3.39
N LEU A 51 4.59 4.11 -2.55
CA LEU A 51 5.18 4.75 -1.38
C LEU A 51 5.76 3.72 -0.39
N LEU A 52 5.11 2.56 -0.23
CA LEU A 52 5.63 1.48 0.61
C LEU A 52 6.92 0.89 0.02
N GLU A 53 6.96 0.63 -1.28
CA GLU A 53 8.16 0.14 -1.97
C GLU A 53 9.32 1.14 -1.83
N ASP A 54 9.06 2.42 -2.10
CA ASP A 54 10.06 3.49 -1.97
C ASP A 54 10.57 3.62 -0.51
N ALA A 55 9.68 3.56 0.48
CA ALA A 55 10.06 3.65 1.90
C ALA A 55 10.85 2.43 2.38
N VAL A 56 10.53 1.24 1.86
CA VAL A 56 11.28 0.01 2.13
C VAL A 56 12.67 0.11 1.51
N ASP A 57 12.77 0.52 0.25
CA ASP A 57 14.03 0.74 -0.46
C ASP A 57 14.90 1.81 0.21
N GLU A 58 14.31 2.92 0.63
CA GLU A 58 14.99 3.99 1.36
C GLU A 58 15.51 3.47 2.71
N ARG A 59 14.69 2.76 3.47
CA ARG A 59 15.10 2.15 4.73
C ARG A 59 16.20 1.08 4.55
N PHE A 60 16.21 0.38 3.42
CA PHE A 60 17.30 -0.54 3.06
C PHE A 60 18.59 0.20 2.68
N ARG A 61 18.50 1.34 1.97
CA ARG A 61 19.66 2.22 1.69
C ARG A 61 20.21 2.84 2.97
N GLU A 62 19.36 3.40 3.81
CA GLU A 62 19.74 4.05 5.08
C GLU A 62 20.40 3.08 6.05
N ARG A 63 19.97 1.82 6.09
CA ARG A 63 20.54 0.82 7.00
C ARG A 63 21.84 0.17 6.50
N GLY A 64 22.36 0.51 5.31
CA GLY A 64 23.73 0.19 4.86
C GLY A 64 24.16 -1.29 4.84
N TRP A 65 23.27 -2.24 5.14
CA TRP A 65 23.60 -3.64 5.41
C TRP A 65 23.54 -4.57 4.19
N MET A 66 22.84 -4.20 3.11
CA MET A 66 22.83 -5.01 1.87
C MET A 66 24.07 -4.81 0.98
N ARG A 67 24.80 -3.69 1.10
CA ARG A 67 26.05 -3.47 0.33
C ARG A 67 27.17 -4.47 0.70
N ARG A 68 27.06 -5.16 1.85
CA ARG A 68 27.98 -6.27 2.21
C ARG A 68 27.43 -7.67 1.95
N ALA A 69 26.11 -7.86 1.92
CA ALA A 69 25.51 -9.18 1.72
C ALA A 69 25.56 -9.65 0.25
N PHE A 70 25.45 -8.74 -0.72
CA PHE A 70 25.54 -9.07 -2.15
C PHE A 70 26.96 -9.03 -2.74
N ASN A 71 27.94 -8.43 -2.04
CA ASN A 71 29.37 -8.48 -2.41
C ASN A 71 30.06 -9.81 -2.00
N LEU A 72 29.30 -10.83 -1.60
CA LEU A 72 29.79 -12.20 -1.36
C LEU A 72 29.37 -13.19 -2.47
N LEU A 73 28.79 -12.68 -3.57
CA LEU A 73 28.44 -13.45 -4.76
C LEU A 73 29.21 -13.02 -6.03
N GLU A 74 30.35 -12.34 -5.88
CA GLU A 74 31.39 -12.20 -6.91
C GLU A 74 32.79 -12.44 -6.32
#